data_AF-B0VU16-F1
#
_entry.id   AF-B0VU16-F1
#
_cell.length_a   1.000
_cell.length_b   1.000
_cell.length_c   1.000
_cell.angle_alpha   90.00
_cell.angle_beta   90.00
_cell.angle_gamma   90.00
#
_symmetry.space_group_name_H-M   'P 1'
#
loop_
_entity.id
_entity.type
_entity.pdbx_description
1 polymer ?
#
loop_
_entity_poly.entity_id
_entity_poly.type
_entity_poly.pdbx_seq_one_letter_code
_entity_poly.pdbx_strand_id
1 'polypeptide(L)'
;MKRIDSPNARPDMFGAGKKGFHSNEDLSGQDATYITPDWCNTIQEELANLLEKHNIVLDPNNRQQLYELLATYPDLENLAAAIEARFVSEANLNQQARDELQAQITALMNHVVYPRIVASGVLYYAGNENGGSVSWLGGTDGWSVDNDKVIAPSIYNLTDRNFGIFINPESSNESHSLERAIQSFKPKIWDRSGTNRIDYNGQVSFQVVQHKNPNSISIDGDYPVGIYSFVLQPNESKTFTLIGSGGGGGASIKSSESAYPLADGQNGQNVELKVNGNTIAVVHGGGGGKQGVWGNGSSYTDGVAGELGAIDIIGVFESTTITEGNVGNATIPNHAGGASVSPIGIFGQGGKGANGIGDDGHSFGGGGASGSVLVAKYKNKSSSNQTITLIVGSGGNGGAKGWSGSDITGNKGSDGYARVSSAV
;
A
#
# COMPACT_ATOMS: atom_id res chain seq x y z
N MET A 1 16.63 -71.26 13.33
CA MET A 1 16.07 -72.59 13.70
C MET A 1 16.69 -73.73 12.91
N LYS A 2 16.93 -74.89 13.55
CA LYS A 2 17.32 -76.15 12.89
C LYS A 2 16.14 -77.13 12.76
N ARG A 3 16.17 -77.98 11.74
CA ARG A 3 15.25 -79.13 11.64
C ARG A 3 15.71 -80.23 12.60
N ILE A 4 14.79 -81.11 13.00
CA ILE A 4 15.15 -82.30 13.78
C ILE A 4 16.06 -83.20 12.94
N ASP A 5 17.17 -83.62 13.54
CA ASP A 5 18.24 -84.39 12.92
C ASP A 5 18.61 -85.64 13.71
N SER A 6 17.71 -86.09 14.60
CA SER A 6 17.87 -87.37 15.29
C SER A 6 18.04 -88.50 14.28
N PRO A 7 18.70 -89.61 14.67
CA PRO A 7 18.92 -90.74 13.77
C PRO A 7 17.64 -91.31 13.15
N ASN A 8 16.52 -91.24 13.87
CA ASN A 8 15.20 -91.71 13.43
C ASN A 8 14.25 -90.58 12.98
N ALA A 9 14.77 -89.38 12.69
CA ALA A 9 13.99 -88.31 12.12
C ALA A 9 13.48 -88.69 10.72
N ARG A 10 12.18 -88.50 10.49
CA ARG A 10 11.52 -88.92 9.25
C ARG A 10 12.10 -88.14 8.06
N PRO A 11 12.71 -88.79 7.06
CA PRO A 11 13.13 -88.11 5.84
C PRO A 11 11.92 -87.58 5.07
N ASP A 12 12.13 -86.45 4.38
CA ASP A 12 11.20 -85.85 3.43
C ASP A 12 9.78 -85.51 3.91
N MET A 13 9.55 -85.45 5.24
CA MET A 13 8.25 -85.11 5.84
C MET A 13 7.67 -83.79 5.32
N PHE A 14 8.53 -82.83 4.94
CA PHE A 14 8.14 -81.53 4.39
C PHE A 14 8.67 -81.29 2.97
N GLY A 15 8.90 -82.36 2.20
CA GLY A 15 9.48 -82.35 0.85
C GLY A 15 10.94 -82.82 0.81
N ALA A 16 11.47 -83.05 -0.40
CA ALA A 16 12.80 -83.64 -0.59
C ALA A 16 13.92 -82.94 0.23
N GLY A 17 14.70 -83.75 0.95
CA GLY A 17 15.77 -83.35 1.86
C GLY A 17 15.31 -82.82 3.23
N LYS A 18 14.01 -82.72 3.50
CA LYS A 18 13.50 -82.01 4.69
C LYS A 18 12.95 -82.98 5.73
N LYS A 19 13.81 -83.31 6.69
CA LYS A 19 13.45 -84.13 7.85
C LYS A 19 12.38 -83.48 8.73
N GLY A 20 11.60 -84.29 9.44
CA GLY A 20 10.55 -83.84 10.37
C GLY A 20 10.22 -84.85 11.47
N PHE A 21 9.39 -84.42 12.43
CA PHE A 21 8.84 -85.28 13.47
C PHE A 21 7.71 -86.14 12.91
N HIS A 22 7.70 -87.43 13.25
CA HIS A 22 6.65 -88.37 12.83
C HIS A 22 6.55 -89.54 13.83
N SER A 23 5.36 -90.14 13.95
CA SER A 23 5.16 -91.34 14.80
C SER A 23 5.82 -92.59 14.21
N ASN A 24 6.14 -92.58 12.91
CA ASN A 24 6.72 -93.67 12.13
C ASN A 24 5.91 -94.97 12.16
N GLU A 25 4.63 -94.90 12.50
CA GLU A 25 3.70 -96.05 12.57
C GLU A 25 3.48 -96.78 11.24
N ASP A 26 3.77 -96.12 10.12
CA ASP A 26 3.70 -96.65 8.77
C ASP A 26 4.91 -97.53 8.41
N LEU A 27 5.98 -97.51 9.21
CA LEU A 27 7.19 -98.32 9.03
C LEU A 27 7.32 -99.32 10.18
N SER A 28 7.18 -100.61 9.86
CA SER A 28 7.29 -101.69 10.85
C SER A 28 8.66 -101.67 11.54
N GLY A 29 8.65 -101.64 12.87
CA GLY A 29 9.86 -101.69 13.71
C GLY A 29 10.64 -100.38 13.83
N GLN A 30 10.07 -99.23 13.42
CA GLN A 30 10.67 -97.92 13.67
C GLN A 30 9.96 -97.17 14.80
N ASP A 31 10.75 -96.65 15.74
CA ASP A 31 10.25 -95.78 16.80
C ASP A 31 9.91 -94.38 16.27
N ALA A 32 9.03 -93.68 16.99
CA ALA A 32 8.74 -92.28 16.76
C ALA A 32 10.00 -91.40 16.90
N THR A 33 10.05 -90.32 16.10
CA THR A 33 11.21 -89.39 16.07
C THR A 33 11.59 -88.92 17.47
N TYR A 34 12.84 -89.15 17.88
CA TYR A 34 13.33 -88.73 19.18
C TYR A 34 13.55 -87.22 19.25
N ILE A 35 13.08 -86.60 20.33
CA ILE A 35 13.38 -85.21 20.64
C ILE A 35 14.80 -85.15 21.22
N THR A 36 15.65 -84.29 20.68
CA THR A 36 17.03 -84.12 21.13
C THR A 36 17.19 -82.83 21.94
N PRO A 37 18.03 -82.83 23.00
CA PRO A 37 18.34 -81.61 23.76
C PRO A 37 18.89 -80.50 22.87
N ASP A 38 19.72 -80.84 21.88
CA ASP A 38 20.29 -79.88 20.94
C ASP A 38 19.22 -79.16 20.10
N TRP A 39 18.17 -79.87 19.69
CA TRP A 39 17.03 -79.25 19.01
C TRP A 39 16.24 -78.35 19.96
N CYS A 40 15.95 -78.80 21.19
CA CYS A 40 15.26 -78.00 22.20
C CYS A 40 16.02 -76.71 22.55
N ASN A 41 17.33 -76.80 22.75
CA ASN A 41 18.20 -75.66 23.02
C ASN A 41 18.20 -74.69 21.84
N THR A 42 18.21 -75.19 20.60
CA THR A 42 18.11 -74.30 19.43
C THR A 42 16.80 -73.51 19.42
N ILE A 43 15.66 -74.13 19.73
CA ILE A 43 14.38 -73.42 19.82
C ILE A 43 14.39 -72.40 20.96
N GLN A 44 14.90 -72.78 22.14
CA GLN A 44 15.02 -71.89 23.29
C GLN A 44 15.86 -70.66 22.95
N GLU A 45 17.05 -70.85 22.38
CA GLU A 45 17.95 -69.77 22.02
C GLU A 45 17.35 -68.86 20.95
N GLU A 46 16.59 -69.39 19.98
CA GLU A 46 15.92 -68.56 18.97
C GLU A 46 14.85 -67.65 19.59
N LEU A 47 14.07 -68.17 20.55
CA LEU A 47 13.08 -67.38 21.27
C LEU A 47 13.71 -66.38 22.25
N ALA A 48 14.80 -66.77 22.93
CA ALA A 48 15.55 -65.92 23.83
C ALA A 48 16.23 -64.77 23.08
N ASN A 49 16.94 -65.07 21.98
CA ASN A 49 17.58 -64.08 21.13
C ASN A 49 16.59 -63.06 20.56
N LEU A 50 15.35 -63.46 20.28
CA LEU A 50 14.31 -62.55 19.81
C LEU A 50 14.00 -61.47 20.86
N LEU A 51 13.91 -61.83 22.14
CA LEU A 51 13.68 -60.87 23.23
C LEU A 51 14.93 -60.00 23.47
N GLU A 52 16.11 -60.62 23.56
CA GLU A 52 17.36 -59.93 23.86
C GLU A 52 17.78 -58.94 22.76
N LYS A 53 17.56 -59.27 21.48
CA LYS A 53 17.82 -58.35 20.35
C LYS A 53 16.87 -57.15 20.33
N HIS A 54 15.72 -57.25 20.99
CA HIS A 54 14.79 -56.14 21.25
C HIS A 54 15.09 -55.44 22.58
N ASN A 55 16.25 -55.71 23.20
CA ASN A 55 16.68 -55.16 24.50
C ASN A 55 15.77 -55.54 25.68
N ILE A 56 15.05 -56.65 25.59
CA ILE A 56 14.25 -57.19 26.69
C ILE A 56 15.10 -58.18 27.47
N VAL A 57 15.22 -57.98 28.79
CA VAL A 57 15.93 -58.89 29.70
C VAL A 57 15.04 -60.10 29.99
N LEU A 58 15.56 -61.31 29.80
CA LEU A 58 14.83 -62.55 30.05
C LEU A 58 14.46 -62.71 31.53
N ASP A 59 13.15 -62.81 31.81
CA ASP A 59 12.63 -63.09 33.15
C ASP A 59 12.11 -64.53 33.25
N PRO A 60 12.75 -65.43 34.02
CA PRO A 60 12.27 -66.81 34.17
C PRO A 60 10.89 -66.93 34.82
N ASN A 61 10.38 -65.87 35.46
CA ASN A 61 9.07 -65.86 36.12
C ASN A 61 7.93 -65.37 35.20
N ASN A 62 8.23 -64.70 34.09
CA ASN A 62 7.24 -64.18 33.15
C ASN A 62 7.07 -65.12 31.94
N ARG A 63 5.90 -65.79 31.85
CA ARG A 63 5.56 -66.71 30.75
C ARG A 63 4.90 -66.03 29.55
N GLN A 64 4.81 -64.70 29.54
CA GLN A 64 4.13 -63.89 28.52
C GLN A 64 5.06 -62.96 27.74
N GLN A 65 6.37 -62.94 28.03
CA GLN A 65 7.34 -62.02 27.40
C GLN A 65 7.31 -62.05 25.86
N LEU A 66 7.17 -63.23 25.26
CA LEU A 66 7.06 -63.37 23.81
C LEU A 66 5.77 -62.77 23.26
N TYR A 67 4.66 -62.94 23.99
CA TYR A 67 3.38 -62.34 23.64
C TYR A 67 3.44 -60.82 23.76
N GLU A 68 4.03 -60.32 24.86
CA GLU A 68 4.25 -58.90 25.10
C GLU A 68 5.07 -58.29 23.95
N LEU A 69 6.19 -58.90 23.54
CA LEU A 69 6.99 -58.44 22.40
C LEU A 69 6.21 -58.45 21.06
N LEU A 70 5.46 -59.52 20.79
CA LEU A 70 4.76 -59.68 19.50
C LEU A 70 3.46 -58.85 19.42
N ALA A 71 2.92 -58.40 20.56
CA ALA A 71 1.64 -57.71 20.67
C ALA A 71 1.74 -56.20 20.90
N THR A 72 2.93 -55.59 20.78
CA THR A 72 3.14 -54.26 21.34
C THR A 72 2.86 -53.09 20.39
N TYR A 73 1.77 -52.38 20.69
CA TYR A 73 1.43 -50.98 20.35
C TYR A 73 2.60 -49.97 20.26
N PRO A 74 3.64 -50.00 21.12
CA PRO A 74 4.77 -49.06 21.11
C PRO A 74 5.54 -48.97 19.79
N ASP A 75 5.76 -50.05 19.05
CA ASP A 75 6.45 -49.97 17.76
C ASP A 75 5.56 -49.28 16.70
N LEU A 76 4.25 -49.52 16.77
CA LEU A 76 3.27 -48.83 15.94
C LEU A 76 3.12 -47.36 16.35
N GLU A 77 3.21 -47.04 17.65
CA GLU A 77 3.20 -45.66 18.14
C GLU A 77 4.47 -44.90 17.73
N ASN A 78 5.65 -45.54 17.81
CA ASN A 78 6.90 -44.96 17.34
C ASN A 78 6.87 -44.72 15.83
N LEU A 79 6.34 -45.68 15.06
CA LEU A 79 6.15 -45.51 13.62
C LEU A 79 5.13 -44.40 13.31
N ALA A 80 4.01 -44.35 14.04
CA ALA A 80 2.99 -43.31 13.88
C ALA A 80 3.56 -41.92 14.20
N ALA A 81 4.34 -41.79 15.28
CA ALA A 81 5.02 -40.55 15.63
C ALA A 81 6.05 -40.13 14.57
N ALA A 82 6.82 -41.08 14.02
CA ALA A 82 7.77 -40.80 12.94
C ALA A 82 7.06 -40.37 11.64
N ILE A 83 5.91 -40.97 11.33
CA ILE A 83 5.07 -40.61 10.18
C ILE A 83 4.48 -39.20 10.37
N GLU A 84 3.92 -38.90 11.54
CA GLU A 84 3.35 -37.59 11.88
C GLU A 84 4.43 -36.50 11.76
N ALA A 85 5.62 -36.73 12.33
CA ALA A 85 6.74 -35.81 12.24
C ALA A 85 7.15 -35.54 10.78
N ARG A 86 7.10 -36.56 9.93
CA ARG A 86 7.41 -36.42 8.51
C ARG A 86 6.33 -35.64 7.75
N PHE A 87 5.04 -35.89 8.01
CA PHE A 87 3.95 -35.11 7.42
C PHE A 87 4.04 -33.63 7.80
N VAL A 88 4.33 -33.32 9.07
CA VAL A 88 4.54 -31.94 9.52
C VAL A 88 5.73 -31.30 8.81
N SER A 89 6.85 -32.03 8.67
CA SER A 89 8.02 -31.55 7.93
C SER A 89 7.70 -31.25 6.46
N GLU A 90 6.97 -32.13 5.78
CA GLU A 90 6.57 -31.93 4.39
C GLU A 90 5.57 -30.77 4.24
N ALA A 91 4.64 -30.60 5.17
CA ALA A 91 3.72 -29.46 5.18
C ALA A 91 4.47 -28.13 5.33
N ASN A 92 5.47 -28.07 6.24
CA ASN A 92 6.29 -26.89 6.43
C ASN A 92 7.14 -26.56 5.19
N LEU A 93 7.75 -27.56 4.55
CA LEU A 93 8.49 -27.38 3.30
C LEU A 93 7.59 -26.86 2.17
N ASN A 94 6.39 -27.41 2.04
CA ASN A 94 5.41 -26.95 1.06
C ASN A 94 4.97 -25.50 1.32
N GLN A 95 4.82 -25.11 2.58
CA GLN A 95 4.49 -23.73 2.95
C GLN A 95 5.64 -22.78 2.57
N GLN A 96 6.87 -23.12 2.93
CA GLN A 96 8.07 -22.34 2.56
C GLN A 96 8.19 -22.17 1.05
N ALA A 97 8.03 -23.25 0.28
CA ALA A 97 8.08 -23.20 -1.18
C ALA A 97 6.98 -22.29 -1.78
N ARG A 98 5.78 -22.28 -1.19
CA ARG A 98 4.70 -21.35 -1.61
C ARG A 98 5.03 -19.91 -1.28
N ASP A 99 5.58 -19.64 -0.09
CA ASP A 99 5.96 -18.30 0.34
C ASP A 99 7.11 -17.73 -0.52
N GLU A 100 8.11 -18.54 -0.83
CA GLU A 100 9.20 -18.18 -1.75
C GLU A 100 8.70 -17.90 -3.17
N LEU A 101 7.82 -18.76 -3.70
CA LEU A 101 7.21 -18.54 -5.01
C LEU A 101 6.39 -17.24 -5.03
N GLN A 102 5.62 -16.97 -3.98
CA GLN A 102 4.85 -15.74 -3.85
C GLN A 102 5.76 -14.50 -3.77
N ALA A 103 6.90 -14.59 -3.08
CA ALA A 103 7.90 -13.54 -3.02
C ALA A 103 8.53 -13.28 -4.40
N GLN A 104 8.85 -14.33 -5.16
CA GLN A 104 9.37 -14.22 -6.52
C GLN A 104 8.35 -13.59 -7.49
N ILE A 105 7.08 -14.00 -7.43
CA ILE A 105 6.00 -13.39 -8.22
C ILE A 105 5.88 -11.90 -7.89
N THR A 106 5.93 -11.55 -6.61
CA THR A 106 5.88 -10.15 -6.15
C THR A 106 7.11 -9.37 -6.65
N ALA A 107 8.31 -9.96 -6.61
CA ALA A 107 9.53 -9.35 -7.14
C ALA A 107 9.48 -9.15 -8.66
N LEU A 108 8.91 -10.11 -9.41
CA LEU A 108 8.71 -9.99 -10.85
C LEU A 108 7.68 -8.92 -11.21
N MET A 109 6.59 -8.81 -10.45
CA MET A 109 5.63 -7.71 -10.57
C MET A 109 6.28 -6.35 -10.26
N ASN A 110 7.26 -6.32 -9.36
CA ASN A 110 8.03 -5.12 -9.01
C ASN A 110 9.20 -4.83 -9.96
N HIS A 111 9.60 -5.76 -10.84
CA HIS A 111 10.66 -5.57 -11.84
C HIS A 111 10.22 -4.72 -13.05
N VAL A 112 8.97 -4.23 -13.05
CA VAL A 112 8.50 -3.25 -14.02
C VAL A 112 9.17 -1.91 -13.72
N VAL A 113 10.17 -1.54 -14.52
CA VAL A 113 10.84 -0.23 -14.44
C VAL A 113 9.93 0.85 -15.00
N TYR A 114 9.66 1.89 -14.20
CA TYR A 114 8.91 3.07 -14.61
C TYR A 114 9.86 4.26 -14.82
N PRO A 115 9.59 5.16 -15.79
CA PRO A 115 8.45 5.17 -16.70
C PRO A 115 8.50 4.03 -17.73
N ARG A 116 7.36 3.45 -18.07
CA ARG A 116 7.24 2.44 -19.14
C ARG A 116 6.28 2.90 -20.22
N ILE A 117 6.53 2.45 -21.45
CA ILE A 117 5.60 2.64 -22.57
C ILE A 117 4.56 1.51 -22.48
N VAL A 118 3.28 1.86 -22.34
CA VAL A 118 2.16 0.89 -22.27
C VAL A 118 1.42 0.73 -23.60
N ALA A 119 1.64 1.67 -24.52
CA ALA A 119 1.23 1.59 -25.91
C ALA A 119 2.06 2.55 -26.76
N SER A 120 2.40 2.15 -27.97
CA SER A 120 2.97 3.04 -28.98
C SER A 120 2.49 2.62 -30.35
N GLY A 121 2.21 3.57 -31.23
CA GLY A 121 1.76 3.22 -32.57
C GLY A 121 1.63 4.41 -33.50
N VAL A 122 1.23 4.10 -34.73
CA VAL A 122 0.93 5.07 -35.77
C VAL A 122 -0.52 4.88 -36.21
N LEU A 123 -1.25 5.99 -36.22
CA LEU A 123 -2.65 6.08 -36.61
C LEU A 123 -2.77 6.87 -37.90
N TYR A 124 -3.74 6.55 -38.73
CA TYR A 124 -4.27 7.48 -39.71
C TYR A 124 -5.42 8.25 -39.05
N TYR A 125 -5.35 9.58 -39.08
CA TYR A 125 -6.39 10.46 -38.57
C TYR A 125 -6.99 11.28 -39.72
N ALA A 126 -8.32 11.33 -39.75
CA ALA A 126 -9.07 12.19 -40.66
C ALA A 126 -10.22 12.88 -39.92
N GLY A 127 -10.09 14.19 -39.66
CA GLY A 127 -11.11 14.99 -38.99
C GLY A 127 -10.60 16.36 -38.52
N ASN A 128 -11.21 16.92 -37.47
CA ASN A 128 -10.92 18.29 -37.02
C ASN A 128 -10.93 18.44 -35.49
N GLU A 129 -11.08 19.68 -35.00
CA GLU A 129 -11.16 20.03 -33.59
C GLU A 129 -12.29 19.34 -32.81
N ASN A 130 -13.32 18.83 -33.50
CA ASN A 130 -14.43 18.10 -32.88
C ASN A 130 -14.19 16.58 -32.85
N GLY A 131 -13.07 16.12 -33.39
CA GLY A 131 -12.75 14.71 -33.60
C GLY A 131 -12.81 14.32 -35.07
N GLY A 132 -12.57 13.04 -35.32
CA GLY A 132 -12.46 12.49 -36.67
C GLY A 132 -12.51 10.98 -36.65
N SER A 133 -12.28 10.36 -37.80
CA SER A 133 -12.00 8.93 -37.84
C SER A 133 -10.54 8.64 -37.50
N VAL A 134 -10.33 7.58 -36.74
CA VAL A 134 -9.02 7.02 -36.43
C VAL A 134 -8.95 5.62 -37.03
N SER A 135 -7.80 5.24 -37.59
CA SER A 135 -7.53 3.85 -37.97
C SER A 135 -6.06 3.50 -37.78
N TRP A 136 -5.77 2.22 -37.55
CA TRP A 136 -4.40 1.76 -37.32
C TRP A 136 -3.59 1.71 -38.61
N LEU A 137 -2.39 2.28 -38.60
CA LEU A 137 -1.39 2.09 -39.64
C LEU A 137 -0.29 1.11 -39.19
N GLY A 138 0.00 1.03 -37.88
CA GLY A 138 0.92 0.05 -37.33
C GLY A 138 1.08 0.14 -35.81
N GLY A 139 1.37 -1.00 -35.17
CA GLY A 139 1.57 -1.11 -33.72
C GLY A 139 0.26 -0.96 -32.93
N THR A 140 -0.41 -2.08 -32.62
CA THR A 140 -1.65 -2.04 -31.83
C THR A 140 -1.43 -2.30 -30.36
N ASP A 141 -0.37 -3.02 -29.95
CA ASP A 141 -0.07 -3.40 -28.56
C ASP A 141 -1.28 -3.92 -27.75
N GLY A 142 -2.27 -4.53 -28.43
CA GLY A 142 -3.52 -5.01 -27.82
C GLY A 142 -4.59 -3.94 -27.58
N TRP A 143 -4.37 -2.71 -28.03
CA TRP A 143 -5.34 -1.61 -28.05
C TRP A 143 -6.16 -1.67 -29.33
N SER A 144 -7.39 -1.16 -29.26
CA SER A 144 -8.31 -1.11 -30.40
C SER A 144 -8.67 0.33 -30.74
N VAL A 145 -9.37 0.51 -31.86
CA VAL A 145 -9.93 1.81 -32.25
C VAL A 145 -11.42 1.61 -32.47
N ASP A 146 -12.21 2.57 -32.01
CA ASP A 146 -13.65 2.64 -32.26
C ASP A 146 -13.97 4.05 -32.75
N ASN A 147 -14.27 4.15 -34.04
CA ASN A 147 -14.59 5.38 -34.74
C ASN A 147 -13.56 6.51 -34.51
N ASP A 148 -13.79 7.35 -33.52
CA ASP A 148 -13.00 8.55 -33.19
C ASP A 148 -12.07 8.38 -31.99
N LYS A 149 -11.94 7.17 -31.43
CA LYS A 149 -11.18 6.93 -30.19
C LYS A 149 -10.24 5.75 -30.30
N VAL A 150 -9.14 5.85 -29.57
CA VAL A 150 -8.27 4.73 -29.26
C VAL A 150 -8.71 4.16 -27.91
N ILE A 151 -8.91 2.84 -27.84
CA ILE A 151 -9.41 2.09 -26.69
C ILE A 151 -8.29 1.25 -26.09
N ALA A 152 -8.06 1.44 -24.80
CA ALA A 152 -7.14 0.64 -24.00
C ALA A 152 -7.79 -0.67 -23.53
N PRO A 153 -6.97 -1.72 -23.31
CA PRO A 153 -7.39 -2.88 -22.52
C PRO A 153 -8.01 -2.47 -21.18
N SER A 154 -8.98 -3.25 -20.70
CA SER A 154 -9.76 -2.92 -19.52
C SER A 154 -8.96 -2.79 -18.21
N ILE A 155 -7.74 -3.31 -18.20
CA ILE A 155 -6.78 -3.23 -17.09
C ILE A 155 -6.18 -1.83 -16.89
N TYR A 156 -6.38 -0.90 -17.83
CA TYR A 156 -5.84 0.47 -17.75
C TYR A 156 -6.94 1.49 -17.42
N ASN A 157 -6.56 2.53 -16.66
CA ASN A 157 -7.37 3.72 -16.42
C ASN A 157 -6.62 4.97 -16.92
N LEU A 158 -7.00 5.49 -18.09
CA LEU A 158 -6.32 6.62 -18.73
C LEU A 158 -6.67 7.98 -18.13
N THR A 159 -7.66 8.04 -17.23
CA THR A 159 -7.94 9.25 -16.45
C THR A 159 -6.99 9.42 -15.26
N ASP A 160 -6.23 8.38 -14.91
CA ASP A 160 -5.18 8.48 -13.90
C ASP A 160 -4.03 9.38 -14.40
N ARG A 161 -3.59 10.29 -13.53
CA ARG A 161 -2.46 11.22 -13.77
C ARG A 161 -1.14 10.50 -13.99
N ASN A 162 -1.04 9.23 -13.59
CA ASN A 162 0.14 8.41 -13.84
C ASN A 162 0.32 8.03 -15.31
N PHE A 163 -0.68 8.27 -16.19
CA PHE A 163 -0.58 8.05 -17.63
C PHE A 163 -0.39 9.36 -18.40
N GLY A 164 0.74 9.50 -19.07
CA GLY A 164 0.98 10.50 -20.11
C GLY A 164 0.54 9.97 -21.48
N ILE A 165 -0.17 10.79 -22.25
CA ILE A 165 -0.55 10.48 -23.64
C ILE A 165 0.06 11.57 -24.50
N PHE A 166 0.92 11.17 -25.42
CA PHE A 166 1.63 12.05 -26.35
C PHE A 166 1.18 11.72 -27.76
N ILE A 167 0.88 12.75 -28.54
CA ILE A 167 0.38 12.62 -29.91
C ILE A 167 1.17 13.60 -30.77
N ASN A 168 1.65 13.13 -31.92
CA ASN A 168 2.46 13.93 -32.82
C ASN A 168 2.06 13.67 -34.29
N PRO A 169 1.30 14.60 -34.92
CA PRO A 169 1.00 14.55 -36.35
C PRO A 169 2.25 14.80 -37.20
N GLU A 170 2.38 14.12 -38.34
CA GLU A 170 3.60 14.18 -39.18
C GLU A 170 3.60 15.29 -40.24
N SER A 171 2.45 15.92 -40.49
CA SER A 171 2.32 17.06 -41.40
C SER A 171 2.16 18.36 -40.63
N SER A 172 2.40 19.49 -41.30
CA SER A 172 2.20 20.82 -40.73
C SER A 172 0.77 20.97 -40.23
N ASN A 173 0.58 20.97 -38.92
CA ASN A 173 -0.70 21.19 -38.26
C ASN A 173 -0.72 22.47 -37.43
N GLU A 174 -1.91 22.98 -37.13
CA GLU A 174 -2.04 24.17 -36.27
C GLU A 174 -1.85 23.80 -34.80
N SER A 175 -2.57 22.76 -34.34
CA SER A 175 -2.53 22.29 -32.96
C SER A 175 -3.18 20.91 -32.84
N HIS A 176 -3.10 20.33 -31.65
CA HIS A 176 -3.81 19.12 -31.28
C HIS A 176 -4.32 19.24 -29.84
N SER A 177 -5.38 18.50 -29.55
CA SER A 177 -5.87 18.26 -28.19
C SER A 177 -6.42 16.85 -28.08
N LEU A 178 -6.83 16.44 -26.88
CA LEU A 178 -7.45 15.14 -26.67
C LEU A 178 -8.50 15.22 -25.56
N GLU A 179 -9.47 14.31 -25.62
CA GLU A 179 -10.37 14.02 -24.52
C GLU A 179 -10.04 12.64 -23.96
N ARG A 180 -10.02 12.50 -22.62
CA ARG A 180 -9.76 11.22 -21.94
C ARG A 180 -11.04 10.68 -21.35
N ALA A 181 -11.20 9.36 -21.43
CA ALA A 181 -12.14 8.57 -20.65
C ALA A 181 -11.37 7.46 -19.94
N ILE A 182 -12.06 6.66 -19.10
CA ILE A 182 -11.43 5.62 -18.29
C ILE A 182 -10.60 4.67 -19.16
N GLN A 183 -11.16 4.20 -20.28
CA GLN A 183 -10.53 3.20 -21.14
C GLN A 183 -10.25 3.72 -22.56
N SER A 184 -10.31 5.02 -22.80
CA SER A 184 -10.08 5.54 -24.14
C SER A 184 -9.61 6.98 -24.14
N PHE A 185 -9.02 7.37 -25.27
CA PHE A 185 -8.78 8.77 -25.57
C PHE A 185 -9.19 9.09 -27.00
N LYS A 186 -9.69 10.31 -27.19
CA LYS A 186 -10.14 10.85 -28.47
C LYS A 186 -9.17 11.94 -28.93
N PRO A 187 -8.34 11.71 -29.96
CA PRO A 187 -7.53 12.76 -30.56
C PRO A 187 -8.40 13.80 -31.28
N LYS A 188 -7.97 15.06 -31.25
CA LYS A 188 -8.58 16.19 -31.97
C LYS A 188 -7.47 16.99 -32.62
N ILE A 189 -7.32 16.88 -33.93
CA ILE A 189 -6.22 17.47 -34.71
C ILE A 189 -6.82 18.26 -35.87
N TRP A 190 -6.28 19.45 -36.16
CA TRP A 190 -6.75 20.31 -37.24
C TRP A 190 -5.63 21.15 -37.85
N ASP A 191 -5.86 21.55 -39.10
CA ASP A 191 -5.02 22.45 -39.86
C ASP A 191 -5.62 23.85 -39.92
N ARG A 192 -4.89 24.78 -40.54
CA ARG A 192 -5.33 26.16 -40.75
C ARG A 192 -5.36 26.53 -42.23
N SER A 193 -6.45 27.18 -42.63
CA SER A 193 -6.56 27.91 -43.90
C SER A 193 -7.07 29.33 -43.63
N GLY A 194 -6.18 30.32 -43.72
CA GLY A 194 -6.49 31.69 -43.31
C GLY A 194 -6.77 31.79 -41.81
N THR A 195 -7.96 32.26 -41.43
CA THR A 195 -8.45 32.29 -40.04
C THR A 195 -9.23 31.04 -39.64
N ASN A 196 -9.56 30.18 -40.59
CA ASN A 196 -10.43 29.04 -40.36
C ASN A 196 -9.61 27.79 -40.02
N ARG A 197 -10.10 27.05 -39.03
CA ARG A 197 -9.65 25.69 -38.76
C ARG A 197 -10.27 24.76 -39.79
N ILE A 198 -9.46 23.87 -40.35
CA ILE A 198 -9.87 22.91 -41.38
C ILE A 198 -9.45 21.49 -40.99
N ASP A 199 -9.99 20.51 -41.70
CA ASP A 199 -9.73 19.10 -41.42
C ASP A 199 -8.25 18.76 -41.63
N TYR A 200 -7.69 18.00 -40.70
CA TYR A 200 -6.41 17.32 -40.81
C TYR A 200 -6.63 15.91 -41.38
N ASN A 201 -5.82 15.52 -42.36
CA ASN A 201 -5.78 14.17 -42.90
C ASN A 201 -4.33 13.70 -43.01
N GLY A 202 -3.93 12.75 -42.19
CA GLY A 202 -2.53 12.33 -42.16
C GLY A 202 -2.18 11.30 -41.09
N GLN A 203 -0.88 10.96 -41.06
CA GLN A 203 -0.32 10.04 -40.07
C GLN A 203 -0.07 10.75 -38.74
N VAL A 204 -0.36 10.05 -37.66
CA VAL A 204 -0.22 10.54 -36.30
C VAL A 204 0.45 9.47 -35.47
N SER A 205 1.65 9.76 -34.99
CA SER A 205 2.32 8.91 -34.01
C SER A 205 1.77 9.20 -32.62
N PHE A 206 1.63 8.18 -31.79
CA PHE A 206 1.27 8.36 -30.40
C PHE A 206 2.06 7.42 -29.49
N GLN A 207 2.19 7.85 -28.24
CA GLN A 207 2.79 7.06 -27.18
C GLN A 207 1.99 7.27 -25.89
N VAL A 208 1.69 6.17 -25.21
CA VAL A 208 1.13 6.20 -23.86
C VAL A 208 2.21 5.73 -22.91
N VAL A 209 2.63 6.63 -22.03
CA VAL A 209 3.66 6.37 -21.03
C VAL A 209 3.00 6.28 -19.67
N GLN A 210 3.26 5.20 -18.97
CA GLN A 210 2.94 5.10 -17.57
C GLN A 210 4.15 5.56 -16.76
N HIS A 211 4.00 6.66 -16.02
CA HIS A 211 5.06 7.27 -15.23
C HIS A 211 5.34 6.54 -13.91
N LYS A 212 4.35 5.84 -13.37
CA LYS A 212 4.44 5.09 -12.11
C LYS A 212 3.54 3.85 -12.13
N ASN A 213 3.89 2.84 -11.34
CA ASN A 213 3.09 1.62 -11.18
C ASN A 213 1.65 1.95 -10.76
N PRO A 214 0.60 1.41 -11.43
CA PRO A 214 -0.78 1.67 -11.00
C PRO A 214 -1.09 1.02 -9.64
N ASN A 215 -0.25 0.05 -9.24
CA ASN A 215 -0.18 -0.57 -7.93
C ASN A 215 1.07 -0.14 -7.15
N SER A 216 1.66 1.04 -7.43
CA SER A 216 2.87 1.50 -6.71
C SER A 216 2.60 1.56 -5.22
N ILE A 217 3.19 0.61 -4.49
CA ILE A 217 3.31 0.59 -3.02
C ILE A 217 4.32 1.61 -2.50
N SER A 218 5.01 2.37 -3.37
CA SER A 218 5.73 3.54 -2.89
C SER A 218 4.70 4.59 -2.48
N ILE A 219 4.45 4.68 -1.18
CA ILE A 219 3.80 5.81 -0.52
C ILE A 219 4.49 7.14 -0.91
N ASP A 220 5.69 7.08 -1.48
CA ASP A 220 6.49 8.23 -1.82
C ASP A 220 5.81 9.11 -2.88
N GLY A 221 5.52 10.36 -2.50
CA GLY A 221 4.76 11.26 -3.35
C GLY A 221 4.33 12.54 -2.66
N ASP A 222 3.64 13.33 -3.46
CA ASP A 222 3.19 14.69 -3.17
C ASP A 222 1.66 14.72 -3.13
N TYR A 223 1.13 15.16 -2.00
CA TYR A 223 -0.28 15.07 -1.63
C TYR A 223 -0.84 16.49 -1.39
N PRO A 224 -1.54 17.09 -2.37
CA PRO A 224 -2.25 18.34 -2.19
C PRO A 224 -3.53 18.13 -1.35
N VAL A 225 -4.42 19.12 -1.29
CA VAL A 225 -5.71 19.02 -0.59
C VAL A 225 -6.49 17.77 -1.00
N GLY A 226 -6.92 16.98 -0.02
CA GLY A 226 -7.66 15.74 -0.26
C GLY A 226 -7.53 14.73 0.88
N ILE A 227 -8.15 13.57 0.69
CA ILE A 227 -8.04 12.42 1.59
C ILE A 227 -7.39 11.29 0.80
N TYR A 228 -6.32 10.71 1.36
CA TYR A 228 -5.53 9.66 0.72
C TYR A 228 -5.36 8.50 1.70
N SER A 229 -5.47 7.27 1.19
CA SER A 229 -5.24 6.06 1.99
C SER A 229 -4.31 5.12 1.25
N PHE A 230 -3.34 4.56 1.97
CA PHE A 230 -2.36 3.61 1.44
C PHE A 230 -1.91 2.64 2.53
N VAL A 231 -1.25 1.55 2.13
CA VAL A 231 -0.82 0.49 3.03
C VAL A 231 0.67 0.59 3.29
N LEU A 232 1.06 0.59 4.57
CA LEU A 232 2.44 0.49 5.04
C LEU A 232 2.72 -0.95 5.49
N GLN A 233 3.70 -1.59 4.88
CA GLN A 233 4.04 -3.01 5.13
C GLN A 233 4.73 -3.20 6.50
N PRO A 234 4.74 -4.42 7.07
CA PRO A 234 5.52 -4.74 8.26
C PRO A 234 6.98 -4.31 8.14
N ASN A 235 7.50 -3.68 9.19
CA ASN A 235 8.86 -3.13 9.27
C ASN A 235 9.21 -2.00 8.27
N GLU A 236 8.26 -1.55 7.45
CA GLU A 236 8.47 -0.43 6.54
C GLU A 236 8.51 0.91 7.31
N SER A 237 9.41 1.80 6.89
CA SER A 237 9.60 3.12 7.50
C SER A 237 9.42 4.22 6.46
N LYS A 238 8.69 5.28 6.83
CA LYS A 238 8.43 6.45 5.98
C LYS A 238 8.63 7.74 6.73
N THR A 239 9.05 8.77 6.01
CA THR A 239 9.10 10.14 6.49
C THR A 239 7.91 10.90 5.94
N PHE A 240 7.12 11.49 6.83
CA PHE A 240 5.96 12.31 6.53
C PHE A 240 6.32 13.77 6.77
N THR A 241 6.30 14.59 5.72
CA THR A 241 6.36 16.05 5.83
C THR A 241 4.95 16.59 5.70
N LEU A 242 4.36 17.05 6.80
CA LEU A 242 2.99 17.57 6.88
C LEU A 242 3.06 19.08 7.03
N ILE A 243 2.34 19.81 6.18
CA ILE A 243 2.36 21.28 6.11
C ILE A 243 0.94 21.77 6.35
N GLY A 244 0.72 22.45 7.47
CA GLY A 244 -0.57 23.04 7.82
C GLY A 244 -1.02 24.08 6.79
N SER A 245 -2.32 24.21 6.60
CA SER A 245 -2.88 25.20 5.68
C SER A 245 -2.77 26.61 6.25
N GLY A 246 -2.68 27.65 5.42
CA GLY A 246 -2.66 29.04 5.88
C GLY A 246 -4.06 29.56 6.24
N GLY A 247 -4.14 30.45 7.22
CA GLY A 247 -5.38 31.16 7.55
C GLY A 247 -5.71 32.26 6.54
N GLY A 248 -6.99 32.58 6.35
CA GLY A 248 -7.42 33.69 5.50
C GLY A 248 -7.17 35.05 6.14
N GLY A 249 -7.01 36.10 5.34
CA GLY A 249 -6.92 37.47 5.85
C GLY A 249 -8.30 38.04 6.18
N GLY A 250 -8.37 38.95 7.15
CA GLY A 250 -9.60 39.66 7.52
C GLY A 250 -10.01 40.71 6.48
N ALA A 251 -11.31 41.01 6.41
CA ALA A 251 -11.84 42.08 5.58
C ALA A 251 -11.75 43.46 6.26
N SER A 252 -11.97 44.52 5.49
CA SER A 252 -12.16 45.89 5.97
C SER A 252 -13.60 46.32 5.68
N ILE A 253 -14.38 46.63 6.73
CA ILE A 253 -15.83 46.85 6.61
C ILE A 253 -16.31 48.16 7.22
N LYS A 254 -17.38 48.73 6.65
CA LYS A 254 -18.02 49.96 7.13
C LYS A 254 -19.14 49.64 8.14
N SER A 255 -18.85 49.84 9.41
CA SER A 255 -19.67 49.51 10.59
C SER A 255 -19.98 48.03 10.79
N SER A 256 -19.99 47.59 12.05
CA SER A 256 -20.40 46.25 12.45
C SER A 256 -21.83 46.30 13.02
N GLU A 257 -22.83 46.57 12.19
CA GLU A 257 -24.22 46.34 12.61
C GLU A 257 -24.40 44.84 12.91
N SER A 258 -25.11 44.51 13.99
CA SER A 258 -25.29 43.13 14.49
C SER A 258 -25.98 42.17 13.52
N ALA A 259 -26.47 42.67 12.38
CA ALA A 259 -27.08 41.89 11.32
C ALA A 259 -26.07 41.25 10.35
N TYR A 260 -24.78 41.63 10.40
CA TYR A 260 -23.74 41.06 9.53
C TYR A 260 -22.84 40.08 10.28
N PRO A 261 -22.59 38.88 9.72
CA PRO A 261 -21.61 37.97 10.27
C PRO A 261 -20.22 38.64 10.25
N LEU A 262 -19.44 38.39 11.30
CA LEU A 262 -18.04 38.81 11.38
C LEU A 262 -17.32 38.41 10.08
N ALA A 263 -16.74 39.41 9.41
CA ALA A 263 -15.97 39.29 8.18
C ALA A 263 -14.49 38.91 8.44
N ASP A 264 -14.27 38.13 9.49
CA ASP A 264 -12.97 37.56 9.82
C ASP A 264 -12.53 36.59 8.71
N GLY A 265 -11.22 36.50 8.51
CA GLY A 265 -10.63 35.38 7.78
C GLY A 265 -10.93 34.07 8.49
N GLN A 266 -11.15 33.02 7.71
CA GLN A 266 -11.35 31.68 8.25
C GLN A 266 -9.99 31.05 8.58
N ASN A 267 -9.97 30.16 9.58
CA ASN A 267 -8.78 29.37 9.87
C ASN A 267 -8.46 28.43 8.71
N GLY A 268 -7.17 28.15 8.51
CA GLY A 268 -6.73 27.06 7.64
C GLY A 268 -7.22 25.72 8.20
N GLN A 269 -7.53 24.78 7.31
CA GLN A 269 -7.88 23.43 7.75
C GLN A 269 -6.63 22.63 8.15
N ASN A 270 -6.84 21.62 9.00
CA ASN A 270 -5.77 20.77 9.52
C ASN A 270 -5.16 19.87 8.44
N VAL A 271 -3.94 19.41 8.70
CA VAL A 271 -3.36 18.23 8.06
C VAL A 271 -3.22 17.12 9.10
N GLU A 272 -3.86 15.98 8.86
CA GLU A 272 -3.90 14.85 9.79
C GLU A 272 -3.23 13.61 9.20
N LEU A 273 -2.48 12.91 10.04
CA LEU A 273 -1.95 11.58 9.77
C LEU A 273 -2.63 10.58 10.70
N LYS A 274 -3.23 9.53 10.11
CA LYS A 274 -3.89 8.45 10.84
C LYS A 274 -3.28 7.10 10.50
N VAL A 275 -3.29 6.20 11.48
CA VAL A 275 -2.91 4.79 11.34
C VAL A 275 -4.09 3.93 11.78
N ASN A 276 -4.57 3.05 10.91
CA ASN A 276 -5.72 2.18 11.12
C ASN A 276 -6.96 2.96 11.62
N GLY A 277 -7.16 4.16 11.08
CA GLY A 277 -8.27 5.06 11.46
C GLY A 277 -8.01 5.95 12.67
N ASN A 278 -6.98 5.70 13.47
CA ASN A 278 -6.65 6.50 14.65
C ASN A 278 -5.68 7.63 14.29
N THR A 279 -6.00 8.86 14.69
CA THR A 279 -5.11 10.02 14.48
C THR A 279 -3.84 9.88 15.31
N ILE A 280 -2.68 10.01 14.66
CA ILE A 280 -1.36 9.94 15.31
C ILE A 280 -0.58 11.25 15.22
N ALA A 281 -0.93 12.15 14.30
CA ALA A 281 -0.44 13.52 14.30
C ALA A 281 -1.45 14.48 13.66
N VAL A 282 -1.50 15.71 14.16
CA VAL A 282 -2.28 16.80 13.60
C VAL A 282 -1.39 18.04 13.49
N VAL A 283 -1.36 18.63 12.30
CA VAL A 283 -0.79 19.97 12.08
C VAL A 283 -1.97 20.91 11.85
N HIS A 284 -2.27 21.74 12.84
CA HIS A 284 -3.38 22.69 12.73
C HIS A 284 -3.06 23.77 11.71
N GLY A 285 -4.09 24.20 10.96
CA GLY A 285 -3.95 25.32 10.05
C GLY A 285 -3.74 26.64 10.81
N GLY A 286 -3.14 27.62 10.14
CA GLY A 286 -2.97 28.96 10.68
C GLY A 286 -4.32 29.64 10.94
N GLY A 287 -4.39 30.43 12.00
CA GLY A 287 -5.56 31.23 12.35
C GLY A 287 -5.87 32.30 11.31
N GLY A 288 -7.16 32.56 11.09
CA GLY A 288 -7.61 33.64 10.22
C GLY A 288 -7.43 35.01 10.88
N GLY A 289 -7.07 36.01 10.08
CA GLY A 289 -6.94 37.39 10.53
C GLY A 289 -8.30 38.02 10.82
N LYS A 290 -8.37 38.88 11.84
CA LYS A 290 -9.59 39.57 12.24
C LYS A 290 -9.88 40.77 11.35
N GLN A 291 -11.15 41.09 11.18
CA GLN A 291 -11.60 42.21 10.37
C GLN A 291 -11.21 43.59 10.95
N GLY A 292 -11.04 44.58 10.08
CA GLY A 292 -11.04 46.00 10.45
C GLY A 292 -12.43 46.61 10.30
N VAL A 293 -12.83 47.46 11.23
CA VAL A 293 -14.16 48.11 11.25
C VAL A 293 -14.02 49.62 11.28
N TRP A 294 -14.64 50.31 10.33
CA TRP A 294 -14.74 51.77 10.30
C TRP A 294 -16.13 52.23 10.77
N GLY A 295 -16.19 52.96 11.87
CA GLY A 295 -17.41 53.56 12.41
C GLY A 295 -17.55 55.02 11.96
N ASN A 296 -18.72 55.33 11.40
CA ASN A 296 -19.17 56.59 10.79
C ASN A 296 -18.38 57.87 11.16
N GLY A 297 -17.16 58.01 10.60
CA GLY A 297 -16.38 59.24 10.54
C GLY A 297 -15.50 59.59 11.74
N SER A 298 -15.44 58.81 12.83
CA SER A 298 -14.59 59.16 14.00
C SER A 298 -14.14 58.01 14.91
N SER A 299 -14.50 56.76 14.61
CA SER A 299 -14.10 55.60 15.42
C SER A 299 -13.68 54.45 14.53
N TYR A 300 -12.58 53.78 14.84
CA TYR A 300 -12.15 52.61 14.09
C TYR A 300 -11.62 51.50 15.01
N THR A 301 -11.65 50.28 14.49
CA THR A 301 -10.93 49.13 15.02
C THR A 301 -10.12 48.53 13.89
N ASP A 302 -8.81 48.41 14.09
CA ASP A 302 -7.95 47.70 13.14
C ASP A 302 -8.06 46.18 13.36
N GLY A 303 -7.86 45.43 12.29
CA GLY A 303 -7.81 43.99 12.35
C GLY A 303 -6.62 43.48 13.17
N VAL A 304 -6.73 42.24 13.64
CA VAL A 304 -5.71 41.54 14.42
C VAL A 304 -5.18 40.39 13.58
N ALA A 305 -3.87 40.14 13.62
CA ALA A 305 -3.28 39.02 12.91
C ALA A 305 -3.81 37.68 13.47
N GLY A 306 -3.91 36.67 12.60
CA GLY A 306 -4.32 35.33 13.01
C GLY A 306 -3.27 34.65 13.89
N GLU A 307 -3.71 33.77 14.79
CA GLU A 307 -2.83 33.00 15.69
C GLU A 307 -2.19 31.79 14.99
N LEU A 308 -1.07 31.29 15.50
CA LEU A 308 -0.42 30.10 14.94
C LEU A 308 -1.23 28.82 15.23
N GLY A 309 -1.24 27.91 14.26
CA GLY A 309 -1.76 26.56 14.45
C GLY A 309 -0.76 25.69 15.24
N ALA A 310 -1.25 25.00 16.27
CA ALA A 310 -0.47 24.03 17.05
C ALA A 310 -0.14 22.75 16.26
N ILE A 311 0.80 21.96 16.78
CA ILE A 311 1.09 20.61 16.29
C ILE A 311 0.86 19.62 17.43
N ASP A 312 -0.04 18.67 17.22
CA ASP A 312 -0.30 17.58 18.15
C ASP A 312 0.40 16.31 17.66
N ILE A 313 1.32 15.78 18.48
CA ILE A 313 1.98 14.49 18.25
C ILE A 313 1.36 13.49 19.23
N ILE A 314 0.50 12.61 18.71
CA ILE A 314 -0.29 11.66 19.52
C ILE A 314 0.35 10.27 19.48
N GLY A 315 0.87 9.86 18.33
CA GLY A 315 1.50 8.56 18.12
C GLY A 315 2.99 8.55 18.43
N VAL A 316 3.59 7.36 18.30
CA VAL A 316 5.03 7.15 18.50
C VAL A 316 5.75 7.22 17.15
N PHE A 317 6.68 8.15 17.03
CA PHE A 317 7.54 8.34 15.87
C PHE A 317 9.00 7.99 16.24
N GLU A 318 9.79 7.58 15.24
CA GLU A 318 11.23 7.37 15.44
C GLU A 318 11.97 8.69 15.59
N SER A 319 11.51 9.72 14.88
CA SER A 319 12.01 11.10 15.02
C SER A 319 10.94 12.09 14.57
N THR A 320 10.97 13.30 15.14
CA THR A 320 10.14 14.44 14.72
C THR A 320 10.98 15.71 14.65
N THR A 321 10.61 16.59 13.73
CA THR A 321 11.16 17.94 13.60
C THR A 321 10.00 18.88 13.31
N ILE A 322 9.90 19.96 14.07
CA ILE A 322 8.84 20.95 13.97
C ILE A 322 9.44 22.28 13.52
N THR A 323 8.82 22.89 12.51
CA THR A 323 9.05 24.28 12.15
C THR A 323 7.74 25.03 12.37
N GLU A 324 7.71 25.92 13.36
CA GLU A 324 6.52 26.74 13.63
C GLU A 324 6.21 27.68 12.48
N GLY A 325 4.92 27.91 12.23
CA GLY A 325 4.46 28.91 11.28
C GLY A 325 4.83 30.33 11.72
N ASN A 326 4.47 31.29 10.86
CA ASN A 326 4.65 32.71 11.12
C ASN A 326 3.29 33.40 11.28
N VAL A 327 3.19 34.28 12.26
CA VAL A 327 2.02 35.13 12.46
C VAL A 327 1.91 36.10 11.28
N GLY A 328 0.68 36.45 10.89
CA GLY A 328 0.42 37.52 9.93
C GLY A 328 0.80 38.90 10.47
N ASN A 329 0.63 39.94 9.67
CA ASN A 329 0.83 41.31 10.10
C ASN A 329 -0.52 42.05 10.20
N ALA A 330 -0.56 43.06 11.04
CA ALA A 330 -1.72 43.88 11.34
C ALA A 330 -1.27 45.31 11.67
N THR A 331 -0.49 45.91 10.78
CA THR A 331 -0.04 47.30 10.91
C THR A 331 -0.41 48.10 9.66
N ILE A 332 -0.58 49.42 9.80
CA ILE A 332 -1.09 50.33 8.77
C ILE A 332 -0.32 50.24 7.43
N PRO A 333 1.03 50.13 7.38
CA PRO A 333 1.69 49.91 6.09
C PRO A 333 1.77 48.43 5.68
N ASN A 334 1.48 47.47 6.57
CA ASN A 334 1.72 46.05 6.34
C ASN A 334 0.70 45.14 7.04
N HIS A 335 -0.23 44.60 6.25
CA HIS A 335 -1.22 43.59 6.63
C HIS A 335 -1.01 42.29 5.83
N ALA A 336 0.26 41.96 5.53
CA ALA A 336 0.61 40.72 4.86
C ALA A 336 0.22 39.50 5.70
N GLY A 337 -0.14 38.40 5.04
CA GLY A 337 -0.28 37.11 5.73
C GLY A 337 1.08 36.55 6.15
N GLY A 338 1.05 35.62 7.09
CA GLY A 338 2.24 34.94 7.59
C GLY A 338 3.02 34.26 6.46
N ALA A 339 4.34 34.44 6.45
CA ALA A 339 5.19 33.81 5.44
C ALA A 339 5.17 32.28 5.60
N SER A 340 5.14 31.56 4.47
CA SER A 340 5.23 30.10 4.49
C SER A 340 6.59 29.66 5.06
N VAL A 341 6.55 28.65 5.92
CA VAL A 341 7.73 27.91 6.39
C VAL A 341 7.88 26.56 5.69
N SER A 342 7.11 26.34 4.61
CA SER A 342 7.16 25.14 3.82
C SER A 342 8.54 24.99 3.15
N PRO A 343 9.18 23.81 3.24
CA PRO A 343 10.35 23.50 2.44
C PRO A 343 10.00 23.21 0.96
N ILE A 344 8.71 23.20 0.60
CA ILE A 344 8.19 22.84 -0.72
C ILE A 344 7.24 23.94 -1.18
N GLY A 345 7.69 24.80 -2.11
CA GLY A 345 6.85 25.89 -2.62
C GLY A 345 6.34 26.84 -1.53
N ILE A 346 5.17 27.45 -1.75
CA ILE A 346 4.56 28.45 -0.86
C ILE A 346 3.34 27.93 -0.09
N PHE A 347 3.20 26.61 0.07
CA PHE A 347 2.09 25.99 0.79
C PHE A 347 2.02 26.46 2.24
N GLY A 348 0.82 26.52 2.81
CA GLY A 348 0.61 27.00 4.17
C GLY A 348 0.83 28.50 4.40
N GLN A 349 1.23 29.32 3.42
CA GLN A 349 1.24 30.79 3.51
C GLN A 349 -0.13 31.35 3.91
N GLY A 350 -0.14 32.31 4.85
CA GLY A 350 -1.35 33.02 5.28
C GLY A 350 -1.85 34.04 4.25
N GLY A 351 -3.16 34.28 4.23
CA GLY A 351 -3.81 35.27 3.39
C GLY A 351 -3.54 36.70 3.85
N LYS A 352 -3.34 37.61 2.90
CA LYS A 352 -3.23 39.05 3.19
C LYS A 352 -4.57 39.60 3.70
N GLY A 353 -4.51 40.45 4.71
CA GLY A 353 -5.66 41.24 5.14
C GLY A 353 -6.06 42.26 4.07
N ALA A 354 -7.24 42.84 4.21
CA ALA A 354 -7.72 43.90 3.33
C ALA A 354 -7.07 45.25 3.65
N ASN A 355 -6.91 46.10 2.63
CA ASN A 355 -6.52 47.51 2.81
C ASN A 355 -7.55 48.25 3.67
N GLY A 356 -7.10 49.21 4.48
CA GLY A 356 -8.01 50.04 5.27
C GLY A 356 -8.90 50.93 4.42
N ILE A 357 -10.11 51.18 4.92
CA ILE A 357 -11.15 51.99 4.26
C ILE A 357 -11.42 53.32 4.98
N GLY A 358 -10.78 53.55 6.12
CA GLY A 358 -10.84 54.79 6.89
C GLY A 358 -9.83 55.83 6.43
N ASP A 359 -9.89 57.00 7.07
CA ASP A 359 -8.90 58.06 6.87
C ASP A 359 -7.48 57.54 7.20
N ASP A 360 -6.47 58.00 6.48
CA ASP A 360 -5.06 57.59 6.60
C ASP A 360 -4.79 56.07 6.50
N GLY A 361 -5.74 55.28 5.98
CA GLY A 361 -5.59 53.83 5.76
C GLY A 361 -5.93 52.95 6.97
N HIS A 362 -6.62 53.50 7.97
CA HIS A 362 -7.12 52.76 9.13
C HIS A 362 -8.31 51.85 8.81
N SER A 363 -8.67 50.98 9.76
CA SER A 363 -9.64 49.88 9.60
C SER A 363 -9.20 48.83 8.59
N PHE A 364 -7.91 48.52 8.55
CA PHE A 364 -7.38 47.42 7.72
C PHE A 364 -7.73 46.05 8.33
N GLY A 365 -7.86 45.04 7.49
CA GLY A 365 -8.00 43.65 7.94
C GLY A 365 -6.65 43.07 8.37
N GLY A 366 -6.63 42.22 9.39
CA GLY A 366 -5.42 41.52 9.82
C GLY A 366 -5.03 40.41 8.83
N GLY A 367 -3.73 40.16 8.65
CA GLY A 367 -3.24 39.02 7.90
C GLY A 367 -3.45 37.69 8.63
N GLY A 368 -3.79 36.63 7.91
CA GLY A 368 -3.86 35.27 8.46
C GLY A 368 -2.47 34.72 8.78
N ALA A 369 -2.37 33.82 9.75
CA ALA A 369 -1.12 33.11 10.05
C ALA A 369 -0.81 32.04 9.00
N SER A 370 0.47 31.68 8.86
CA SER A 370 0.85 30.49 8.10
C SER A 370 0.74 29.22 8.93
N GLY A 371 0.58 28.09 8.25
CA GLY A 371 0.63 26.78 8.88
C GLY A 371 2.05 26.35 9.23
N SER A 372 2.17 25.57 10.30
CA SER A 372 3.42 24.96 10.76
C SER A 372 3.78 23.72 9.92
N VAL A 373 5.00 23.23 10.08
CA VAL A 373 5.49 22.02 9.39
C VAL A 373 5.95 20.97 10.40
N LEU A 374 5.49 19.74 10.23
CA LEU A 374 5.97 18.56 10.94
C LEU A 374 6.66 17.63 9.95
N VAL A 375 7.93 17.30 10.22
CA VAL A 375 8.64 16.21 9.57
C VAL A 375 8.77 15.07 10.56
N ALA A 376 8.12 13.93 10.30
CA ALA A 376 8.06 12.81 11.22
C ALA A 376 8.41 11.48 10.54
N LYS A 377 9.34 10.71 11.13
CA LYS A 377 9.69 9.36 10.68
C LYS A 377 8.85 8.35 11.45
N TYR A 378 8.03 7.57 10.74
CA TYR A 378 7.16 6.54 11.30
C TYR A 378 7.54 5.17 10.75
N LYS A 379 7.56 4.16 11.63
CA LYS A 379 7.84 2.77 11.29
C LYS A 379 6.69 1.89 11.71
N ASN A 380 6.19 1.06 10.78
CA ASN A 380 5.28 -0.02 11.12
C ASN A 380 6.06 -1.12 11.86
N LYS A 381 6.02 -1.12 13.18
CA LYS A 381 6.67 -2.15 14.01
C LYS A 381 5.83 -3.42 14.18
N SER A 382 4.62 -3.47 13.62
CA SER A 382 3.77 -4.66 13.70
C SER A 382 4.11 -5.68 12.62
N SER A 383 3.72 -6.93 12.84
CA SER A 383 3.84 -8.02 11.86
C SER A 383 2.75 -7.99 10.78
N SER A 384 1.83 -7.03 10.84
CA SER A 384 0.73 -6.87 9.90
C SER A 384 0.79 -5.54 9.16
N ASN A 385 0.10 -5.48 8.02
CA ASN A 385 -0.09 -4.25 7.25
C ASN A 385 -0.84 -3.20 8.08
N GLN A 386 -0.42 -1.95 7.97
CA GLN A 386 -1.12 -0.81 8.56
C GLN A 386 -1.68 0.09 7.46
N THR A 387 -2.94 0.48 7.60
CA THR A 387 -3.55 1.47 6.71
C THR A 387 -3.19 2.86 7.22
N ILE A 388 -2.49 3.63 6.40
CA ILE A 388 -2.21 5.03 6.67
C ILE A 388 -3.23 5.87 5.93
N THR A 389 -3.80 6.86 6.63
CA THR A 389 -4.68 7.86 6.02
C THR A 389 -4.10 9.25 6.23
N LEU A 390 -3.99 9.99 5.13
CA LEU A 390 -3.58 11.38 5.09
C LEU A 390 -4.81 12.23 4.78
N ILE A 391 -5.08 13.22 5.62
CA ILE A 391 -6.12 14.23 5.37
C ILE A 391 -5.40 15.56 5.23
N VAL A 392 -5.49 16.19 4.06
CA VAL A 392 -4.83 17.45 3.76
C VAL A 392 -5.90 18.53 3.58
N GLY A 393 -5.90 19.50 4.48
CA GLY A 393 -6.85 20.61 4.51
C GLY A 393 -6.59 21.70 3.47
N SER A 394 -7.64 22.46 3.15
CA SER A 394 -7.57 23.68 2.34
C SER A 394 -7.24 24.93 3.16
N GLY A 395 -6.72 25.95 2.49
CA GLY A 395 -6.43 27.25 3.07
C GLY A 395 -7.72 27.99 3.47
N GLY A 396 -7.65 28.77 4.54
CA GLY A 396 -8.77 29.52 5.05
C GLY A 396 -9.24 30.58 4.06
N ASN A 397 -10.56 30.67 3.87
CA ASN A 397 -11.16 31.72 3.05
C ASN A 397 -10.88 33.10 3.66
N GLY A 398 -10.62 34.09 2.80
CA GLY A 398 -10.53 35.47 3.23
C GLY A 398 -11.88 35.99 3.75
N GLY A 399 -11.82 37.01 4.60
CA GLY A 399 -12.98 37.72 5.11
C GLY A 399 -13.87 38.23 3.97
N ALA A 400 -15.17 37.97 4.07
CA ALA A 400 -16.13 38.35 3.05
C ALA A 400 -16.56 39.82 3.17
N LYS A 401 -17.12 40.34 2.08
CA LYS A 401 -17.69 41.68 2.02
C LYS A 401 -18.95 41.78 2.88
N GLY A 402 -19.12 42.91 3.57
CA GLY A 402 -20.41 43.30 4.17
C GLY A 402 -21.38 43.85 3.12
N TRP A 403 -22.27 44.77 3.51
CA TRP A 403 -23.27 45.37 2.63
C TRP A 403 -22.77 46.58 1.84
N SER A 404 -21.73 47.28 2.31
CA SER A 404 -21.33 48.54 1.70
C SER A 404 -20.49 48.32 0.44
N GLY A 405 -20.76 49.09 -0.62
CA GLY A 405 -19.94 49.11 -1.84
C GLY A 405 -18.45 49.39 -1.59
N SER A 406 -18.10 50.03 -0.47
CA SER A 406 -16.72 50.36 -0.07
C SER A 406 -15.94 49.25 0.64
N ASP A 407 -16.58 48.13 1.02
CA ASP A 407 -15.89 47.07 1.78
C ASP A 407 -14.90 46.30 0.89
N ILE A 408 -13.79 45.86 1.50
CA ILE A 408 -12.68 45.17 0.83
C ILE A 408 -12.49 43.80 1.48
N THR A 409 -12.46 42.74 0.68
CA THR A 409 -12.29 41.35 1.15
C THR A 409 -10.83 41.04 1.46
N GLY A 410 -10.59 40.20 2.46
CA GLY A 410 -9.27 39.61 2.66
C GLY A 410 -8.95 38.52 1.64
N ASN A 411 -7.69 38.15 1.52
CA ASN A 411 -7.26 37.09 0.61
C ASN A 411 -7.37 35.71 1.27
N LYS A 412 -7.64 34.68 0.46
CA LYS A 412 -7.54 33.27 0.88
C LYS A 412 -6.10 32.93 1.27
N GLY A 413 -5.93 32.15 2.34
CA GLY A 413 -4.68 31.48 2.64
C GLY A 413 -4.36 30.39 1.62
N SER A 414 -3.09 30.04 1.48
CA SER A 414 -2.70 28.91 0.63
C SER A 414 -3.01 27.58 1.29
N ASP A 415 -3.23 26.57 0.45
CA ASP A 415 -3.62 25.24 0.88
C ASP A 415 -2.51 24.52 1.65
N GLY A 416 -2.91 23.56 2.48
CA GLY A 416 -2.00 22.62 3.12
C GLY A 416 -1.41 21.64 2.11
N TYR A 417 -0.40 20.89 2.56
CA TYR A 417 0.31 19.95 1.70
C TYR A 417 0.93 18.83 2.53
N ALA A 418 1.14 17.68 1.92
CA ALA A 418 1.96 16.65 2.51
C ALA A 418 2.87 15.98 1.49
N ARG A 419 4.07 15.60 1.93
CA ARG A 419 4.99 14.75 1.18
C ARG A 419 5.30 13.52 2.00
N VAL A 420 5.30 12.37 1.34
CA VAL A 420 5.82 11.14 1.94
C VAL A 420 7.04 10.70 1.16
N SER A 421 8.04 10.19 1.86
CA SER A 421 9.26 9.65 1.25
C SER A 421 9.78 8.46 2.04
N SER A 422 10.55 7.60 1.38
CA SER A 422 11.28 6.52 2.03
C SER A 422 12.20 7.09 3.10
N ALA A 423 12.19 6.47 4.27
CA ALA A 423 13.08 6.86 5.34
C ALA A 423 14.50 6.40 5.00
N VAL A 424 15.43 7.35 4.86
CA VAL A 424 16.87 7.06 4.79
C VAL A 424 17.35 6.50 6.12
#